data_AF-A0A257AJY3-F1
#
_entry.id   AF-A0A257AJY3-F1
#
_cell.length_a   1.000
_cell.length_b   1.000
_cell.length_c   1.000
_cell.angle_alpha   90.00
_cell.angle_beta   90.00
_cell.angle_gamma   90.00
#
_symmetry.space_group_name_H-M   'P 1'
#
loop_
_entity.id
_entity.type
_entity.pdbx_description
1 polymer ?
#
loop_
_entity_poly.entity_id
_entity_poly.type
_entity_poly.pdbx_seq_one_letter_code
_entity_poly.pdbx_strand_id
1 'polypeptide(L)'
;MGEYLRLIIHDVGELALYLNDDTFIERLKPLLPLKSLGEVWKEELYFECGVDYNPKSGWSSKVVRNSLSYWRPGSALCLFYGLSQPYGEVYSLGYILGPTGNLLDLENGDRYPIFLEKADRNMDEDLSLRSLDKYFPVYRRTDDGAILSSIDCNILNLGVEIYEEDYGFILESDVLTYPSWGVPPSELRRSLSEKISDTRLRLDLNEDGDLILSSYVADERQLLEVLHRIQKICREVYTPWL
;
A
#
# COMPACT_ATOMS: atom_id res chain seq x y z
N MET A 1 -12.07 2.06 -14.63
CA MET A 1 -11.76 0.67 -14.18
C MET A 1 -10.29 0.70 -13.78
N GLY A 2 -9.97 0.38 -12.53
CA GLY A 2 -8.60 0.55 -12.03
C GLY A 2 -7.58 -0.31 -12.78
N GLU A 3 -6.33 0.10 -12.74
CA GLU A 3 -5.20 -0.59 -13.39
C GLU A 3 -4.16 -0.95 -12.34
N TYR A 4 -3.60 -2.15 -12.46
CA TYR A 4 -2.58 -2.65 -11.56
C TYR A 4 -1.22 -2.57 -12.23
N LEU A 5 -0.22 -2.08 -11.51
CA LEU A 5 1.15 -1.94 -12.00
C LEU A 5 2.11 -2.68 -11.07
N ARG A 6 3.20 -3.15 -11.67
CA ARG A 6 4.32 -3.76 -10.98
C ARG A 6 5.51 -2.82 -11.07
N LEU A 7 6.02 -2.39 -9.93
CA LEU A 7 7.20 -1.55 -9.82
C LEU A 7 8.34 -2.37 -9.23
N ILE A 8 9.42 -2.52 -9.99
CA ILE A 8 10.65 -3.15 -9.54
C ILE A 8 11.64 -2.04 -9.19
N ILE A 9 12.12 -2.03 -7.95
CA ILE A 9 13.19 -1.16 -7.48
C ILE A 9 14.45 -2.03 -7.38
N HIS A 10 15.47 -1.69 -8.18
CA HIS A 10 16.70 -2.49 -8.25
C HIS A 10 17.37 -2.62 -6.87
N ASP A 11 17.79 -3.84 -6.52
CA ASP A 11 18.36 -4.23 -5.22
C ASP A 11 17.46 -4.05 -3.98
N VAL A 12 16.18 -3.68 -4.17
CA VAL A 12 15.22 -3.47 -3.08
C VAL A 12 14.07 -4.47 -3.15
N GLY A 13 13.39 -4.60 -4.29
CA GLY A 13 12.30 -5.55 -4.45
C GLY A 13 11.18 -5.10 -5.39
N GLU A 14 10.08 -5.84 -5.34
CA GLU A 14 8.85 -5.59 -6.09
C GLU A 14 7.79 -4.91 -5.23
N LEU A 15 7.11 -3.91 -5.80
CA LEU A 15 5.90 -3.30 -5.25
C LEU A 15 4.75 -3.47 -6.23
N ALA A 16 3.57 -3.70 -5.68
CA ALA A 16 2.32 -3.71 -6.42
C ALA A 16 1.57 -2.40 -6.21
N LEU A 17 1.14 -1.77 -7.30
CA LEU A 17 0.45 -0.49 -7.29
C LEU A 17 -0.94 -0.63 -7.89
N TYR A 18 -1.89 0.12 -7.36
CA TYR A 18 -3.22 0.24 -7.93
C TYR A 18 -3.52 1.70 -8.28
N LEU A 19 -3.90 1.94 -9.52
CA LEU A 19 -4.37 3.23 -10.04
C LEU A 19 -5.88 3.22 -10.22
N ASN A 20 -6.54 4.33 -9.88
CA ASN A 20 -7.99 4.49 -10.02
C ASN A 20 -8.43 5.69 -10.87
N ASP A 21 -7.48 6.44 -11.47
CA ASP A 21 -7.77 7.53 -12.39
C ASP A 21 -7.67 7.08 -13.86
N ASP A 22 -8.82 6.87 -14.50
CA ASP A 22 -8.89 6.38 -15.88
C ASP A 22 -8.17 7.31 -16.88
N THR A 23 -8.18 8.63 -16.65
CA THR A 23 -7.54 9.57 -17.58
C THR A 23 -6.01 9.50 -17.50
N PHE A 24 -5.46 9.37 -16.30
CA PHE A 24 -4.03 9.16 -16.09
C PHE A 24 -3.59 7.80 -16.63
N ILE A 25 -4.36 6.74 -16.34
CA ILE A 25 -4.11 5.37 -16.82
C ILE A 25 -3.99 5.33 -18.35
N GLU A 26 -4.93 5.94 -19.08
CA GLU A 26 -4.88 5.96 -20.56
C GLU A 26 -3.64 6.67 -21.11
N ARG A 27 -3.10 7.65 -20.38
CA ARG A 27 -1.87 8.36 -20.79
C ARG A 27 -0.60 7.61 -20.41
N LEU A 28 -0.62 6.85 -19.31
CA LEU A 28 0.52 6.05 -18.85
C LEU A 28 0.69 4.78 -19.69
N LYS A 29 -0.40 4.10 -20.07
CA LYS A 29 -0.39 2.86 -20.86
C LYS A 29 0.60 2.83 -22.04
N PRO A 30 0.63 3.81 -22.96
CA PRO A 30 1.56 3.80 -24.09
C PRO A 30 3.03 3.98 -23.71
N LEU A 31 3.31 4.40 -22.47
CA LEU A 31 4.67 4.56 -21.95
C LEU A 31 5.17 3.28 -21.26
N LEU A 32 4.29 2.33 -20.92
CA LEU A 32 4.66 1.09 -20.26
C LEU A 32 5.16 0.03 -21.27
N PRO A 33 6.17 -0.78 -20.89
CA PRO A 33 6.96 -0.67 -19.67
C PRO A 33 7.96 0.50 -19.75
N LEU A 34 8.18 1.19 -18.63
CA LEU A 34 9.14 2.30 -18.56
C LEU A 34 10.27 2.01 -17.57
N LYS A 35 11.43 2.61 -17.86
CA LYS A 35 12.60 2.67 -16.98
C LYS A 35 12.78 4.10 -16.53
N SER A 36 13.08 4.30 -15.26
CA SER A 36 13.38 5.62 -14.71
C SER A 36 14.43 5.49 -13.60
N LEU A 37 14.78 6.62 -13.01
CA LEU A 37 15.63 6.67 -11.82
C LEU A 37 14.78 7.25 -10.69
N GLY A 38 14.39 6.40 -9.74
CA GLY A 38 13.68 6.81 -8.55
C GLY A 38 14.60 7.54 -7.59
N GLU A 39 14.13 8.64 -7.02
CA GLU A 39 14.84 9.43 -6.02
C GLU A 39 14.06 9.39 -4.72
N VAL A 40 14.79 9.22 -3.62
CA VAL A 40 14.21 9.19 -2.28
C VAL A 40 14.23 10.60 -1.70
N TRP A 41 13.07 11.11 -1.32
CA TRP A 41 12.95 12.35 -0.58
C TRP A 41 12.17 12.10 0.71
N LYS A 42 12.89 12.02 1.82
CA LYS A 42 12.38 11.57 3.12
C LYS A 42 11.73 10.19 2.95
N GLU A 43 10.45 10.03 3.30
CA GLU A 43 9.70 8.77 3.19
C GLU A 43 8.82 8.72 1.93
N GLU A 44 9.37 9.22 0.82
CA GLU A 44 8.76 9.25 -0.50
C GLU A 44 9.78 8.75 -1.53
N LEU A 45 9.36 7.85 -2.42
CA LEU A 45 10.10 7.48 -3.62
C LEU A 45 9.36 8.08 -4.82
N TYR A 46 10.03 8.92 -5.59
CA TYR A 46 9.43 9.51 -6.80
C TYR A 46 10.31 9.33 -8.03
N PHE A 47 9.67 9.23 -9.19
CA PHE A 47 10.36 9.10 -10.47
C PHE A 47 9.56 9.70 -11.62
N GLU A 48 10.26 10.21 -12.63
CA GLU A 48 9.63 10.70 -13.86
C GLU A 48 8.94 9.55 -14.60
N CYS A 49 7.67 9.75 -14.96
CA CYS A 49 6.85 8.80 -15.72
C CYS A 49 6.52 9.30 -17.14
N GLY A 50 6.85 10.54 -17.49
CA GLY A 50 6.66 11.12 -18.82
C GLY A 50 5.20 11.42 -19.19
N VAL A 51 4.27 11.28 -18.24
CA VAL A 51 2.86 11.59 -18.45
C VAL A 51 2.64 13.10 -18.34
N ASP A 52 2.09 13.72 -19.38
CA ASP A 52 1.48 15.05 -19.25
C ASP A 52 0.06 14.88 -18.66
N TYR A 53 -0.18 15.35 -17.45
CA TYR A 53 -1.48 15.28 -16.79
C TYR A 53 -1.73 16.53 -15.96
N ASN A 54 -2.91 17.17 -16.15
CA ASN A 54 -3.23 18.42 -15.47
C ASN A 54 -4.75 18.57 -15.22
N PRO A 55 -5.31 17.89 -14.22
CA PRO A 55 -6.70 18.07 -13.79
C PRO A 55 -6.98 19.51 -13.34
N LYS A 56 -8.22 19.97 -13.55
CA LYS A 56 -8.65 21.33 -13.17
C LYS A 56 -8.77 21.54 -11.66
N SER A 57 -8.89 20.46 -10.89
CA SER A 57 -9.09 20.44 -9.43
C SER A 57 -8.63 19.11 -8.86
N GLY A 58 -8.54 18.98 -7.53
CA GLY A 58 -8.14 17.74 -6.86
C GLY A 58 -6.67 17.69 -6.45
N TRP A 59 -5.93 18.78 -6.66
CA TRP A 59 -4.59 18.99 -6.11
C TRP A 59 -4.63 19.11 -4.59
N SER A 60 -3.69 18.48 -3.91
CA SER A 60 -3.60 18.45 -2.46
C SER A 60 -2.14 18.58 -2.01
N SER A 61 -1.90 19.35 -0.96
CA SER A 61 -0.63 19.36 -0.21
C SER A 61 -0.56 18.31 0.89
N LYS A 62 -1.61 17.46 0.99
CA LYS A 62 -1.72 16.40 1.98
C LYS A 62 -1.93 15.05 1.33
N VAL A 63 -1.22 14.05 1.83
CA VAL A 63 -1.31 12.65 1.44
C VAL A 63 -1.36 11.76 2.68
N VAL A 64 -1.87 10.55 2.50
CA VAL A 64 -1.87 9.51 3.52
C VAL A 64 -0.79 8.48 3.18
N ARG A 65 -0.33 7.72 4.18
CA ARG A 65 0.62 6.63 3.97
C ARG A 65 0.08 5.62 2.94
N ASN A 66 1.01 5.04 2.18
CA ASN A 66 0.83 4.11 1.07
C ASN A 66 0.00 4.69 -0.07
N SER A 67 0.01 6.01 -0.25
CA SER A 67 -0.63 6.65 -1.40
C SER A 67 0.32 6.73 -2.59
N LEU A 68 -0.29 6.67 -3.77
CA LEU A 68 0.36 6.93 -5.05
C LEU A 68 -0.22 8.24 -5.59
N SER A 69 0.64 9.21 -5.87
CA SER A 69 0.22 10.52 -6.38
C SER A 69 1.06 10.95 -7.58
N TYR A 70 0.56 11.93 -8.32
CA TYR A 70 1.25 12.57 -9.42
C TYR A 70 1.72 13.96 -9.05
N TRP A 71 3.01 14.23 -9.24
CA TRP A 71 3.62 15.54 -9.06
C TRP A 71 3.96 16.17 -10.41
N ARG A 72 3.14 17.15 -10.81
CA ARG A 72 3.18 17.76 -12.14
C ARG A 72 4.51 18.44 -12.51
N PRO A 73 5.17 19.21 -11.63
CA PRO A 73 6.42 19.89 -12.00
C PRO A 73 7.52 18.94 -12.49
N GLY A 74 7.56 17.70 -11.98
CA GLY A 74 8.51 16.67 -12.39
C GLY A 74 7.96 15.61 -13.34
N SER A 75 6.71 15.74 -13.81
CA SER A 75 6.00 14.65 -14.51
C SER A 75 6.16 13.30 -13.79
N ALA A 76 6.05 13.33 -12.45
CA ALA A 76 6.54 12.25 -11.59
C ALA A 76 5.40 11.48 -10.92
N LEU A 77 5.59 10.17 -10.80
CA LEU A 77 4.84 9.35 -9.84
C LEU A 77 5.56 9.40 -8.49
N CYS A 78 4.78 9.56 -7.42
CA CYS A 78 5.24 9.70 -6.04
C CYS A 78 4.60 8.60 -5.18
N LEU A 79 5.43 7.78 -4.55
CA LEU A 79 5.03 6.71 -3.64
C LEU A 79 5.32 7.15 -2.20
N PHE A 80 4.29 7.42 -1.42
CA PHE A 80 4.42 7.85 -0.03
C PHE A 80 4.30 6.64 0.88
N TYR A 81 5.38 6.23 1.54
CA TYR A 81 5.39 5.05 2.43
C TYR A 81 5.60 5.39 3.91
N GLY A 82 5.76 6.67 4.25
CA GLY A 82 5.82 7.16 5.64
C GLY A 82 4.88 8.33 5.92
N LEU A 83 5.30 9.22 6.82
CA LEU A 83 4.52 10.41 7.24
C LEU A 83 4.75 11.65 6.40
N SER A 84 5.87 11.65 5.67
CA SER A 84 6.31 12.78 4.88
C SER A 84 5.19 13.27 3.95
N GLN A 85 4.96 14.59 4.00
CA GLN A 85 4.03 15.27 3.12
C GLN A 85 4.78 15.78 1.89
N PRO A 86 4.13 15.85 0.72
CA PRO A 86 4.79 16.23 -0.53
C PRO A 86 5.39 17.63 -0.44
N TYR A 87 6.46 17.87 -1.21
CA TYR A 87 7.08 19.20 -1.29
C TYR A 87 6.11 20.28 -1.81
N GLY A 88 5.21 19.91 -2.71
CA GLY A 88 4.18 20.78 -3.28
C GLY A 88 2.87 20.04 -3.50
N GLU A 89 1.92 20.67 -4.20
CA GLU A 89 0.66 19.99 -4.48
C GLU A 89 0.85 18.79 -5.41
N VAL A 90 0.21 17.68 -5.05
CA VAL A 90 0.14 16.44 -5.83
C VAL A 90 -1.31 16.08 -6.11
N TYR A 91 -1.52 15.24 -7.11
CA TYR A 91 -2.83 14.69 -7.44
C TYR A 91 -2.89 13.21 -7.04
N SER A 92 -3.85 12.82 -6.22
CA SER A 92 -3.99 11.41 -5.79
C SER A 92 -4.41 10.53 -6.96
N LEU A 93 -3.71 9.43 -7.16
CA LEU A 93 -3.94 8.47 -8.26
C LEU A 93 -4.35 7.08 -7.79
N GLY A 94 -4.06 6.73 -6.53
CA GLY A 94 -4.27 5.40 -5.99
C GLY A 94 -3.37 5.11 -4.80
N TYR A 95 -2.90 3.87 -4.68
CA TYR A 95 -2.17 3.40 -3.51
C TYR A 95 -1.28 2.19 -3.79
N ILE A 96 -0.37 1.95 -2.86
CA ILE A 96 0.52 0.78 -2.80
C ILE A 96 -0.25 -0.38 -2.16
N LEU A 97 -0.09 -1.58 -2.70
CA LEU A 97 -0.66 -2.83 -2.16
C LEU A 97 0.42 -3.56 -1.37
N GLY A 98 0.04 -4.09 -0.20
CA GLY A 98 0.95 -4.81 0.69
C GLY A 98 1.75 -3.90 1.63
N PRO A 99 2.50 -4.50 2.56
CA PRO A 99 3.39 -3.78 3.48
C PRO A 99 4.48 -2.98 2.76
N THR A 100 4.89 -1.86 3.36
CA THR A 100 5.94 -0.98 2.81
C THR A 100 7.11 -0.76 3.77
N GLY A 101 7.20 -1.60 4.82
CA GLY A 101 8.26 -1.52 5.84
C GLY A 101 9.67 -1.55 5.25
N ASN A 102 9.89 -2.39 4.23
CA ASN A 102 11.18 -2.48 3.50
C ASN A 102 11.60 -1.18 2.81
N LEU A 103 10.68 -0.25 2.54
CA LEU A 103 11.01 1.04 1.94
C LEU A 103 11.55 2.05 2.96
N LEU A 104 11.41 1.78 4.26
CA LEU A 104 11.95 2.65 5.31
C LEU A 104 13.47 2.61 5.41
N ASP A 105 14.09 1.55 4.90
CA ASP A 105 15.55 1.42 4.87
C ASP A 105 16.19 2.23 3.74
N LEU A 106 15.39 2.83 2.84
CA LEU A 106 15.89 3.66 1.77
C LEU A 106 16.45 4.98 2.31
N GLU A 107 17.71 5.29 1.97
CA GLU A 107 18.35 6.52 2.45
C GLU A 107 17.88 7.75 1.67
N ASN A 108 17.57 8.84 2.39
CA ASN A 108 17.16 10.09 1.78
C ASN A 108 18.26 10.68 0.88
N GLY A 109 17.89 11.00 -0.37
CA GLY A 109 18.78 11.50 -1.41
C GLY A 109 19.36 10.41 -2.31
N ASP A 110 19.16 9.14 -1.97
CA ASP A 110 19.58 8.03 -2.83
C ASP A 110 18.71 7.89 -4.06
N ARG A 111 19.29 7.22 -5.06
CA ARG A 111 18.66 6.99 -6.35
C ARG A 111 18.74 5.52 -6.75
N TYR A 112 17.60 4.98 -7.16
CA TYR A 112 17.43 3.58 -7.49
C TYR A 112 16.93 3.44 -8.93
N PRO A 113 17.56 2.61 -9.77
CA PRO A 113 16.97 2.22 -11.05
C PRO A 113 15.61 1.57 -10.81
N ILE A 114 14.58 2.06 -11.50
CA ILE A 114 13.24 1.49 -11.41
C ILE A 114 12.76 0.99 -12.77
N PHE A 115 11.94 -0.05 -12.73
CA PHE A 115 11.22 -0.57 -13.87
C PHE A 115 9.73 -0.70 -13.52
N LEU A 116 8.89 0.03 -14.26
CA LEU A 116 7.45 0.04 -14.06
C LEU A 116 6.78 -0.61 -15.27
N GLU A 117 5.91 -1.58 -15.00
CA GLU A 117 5.14 -2.25 -16.03
C GLU A 117 3.71 -2.54 -15.59
N LYS A 118 2.88 -3.00 -16.53
CA LYS A 118 1.55 -3.48 -16.22
C LYS A 118 1.66 -4.78 -15.43
N ALA A 119 0.89 -4.89 -14.35
CA ALA A 119 0.84 -6.12 -13.57
C ALA A 119 0.02 -7.20 -14.29
N ASP A 120 0.54 -8.43 -14.34
CA ASP A 120 -0.22 -9.60 -14.76
C ASP A 120 -0.99 -10.17 -13.57
N ARG A 121 -2.32 -10.22 -13.67
CA ARG A 121 -3.20 -10.62 -12.57
C ARG A 121 -3.78 -12.03 -12.73
N ASN A 122 -3.55 -12.70 -13.86
CA ASN A 122 -4.18 -13.98 -14.26
C ASN A 122 -5.48 -14.32 -13.50
N MET A 123 -6.46 -13.39 -13.57
CA MET A 123 -7.65 -13.45 -12.71
C MET A 123 -8.53 -14.66 -13.01
N ASP A 124 -8.32 -15.33 -14.15
CA ASP A 124 -9.18 -16.41 -14.59
C ASP A 124 -9.00 -17.71 -13.81
N GLU A 125 -7.80 -17.90 -13.27
CA GLU A 125 -7.39 -19.10 -12.56
C GLU A 125 -7.37 -18.91 -11.03
N ASP A 126 -7.44 -17.66 -10.54
CA ASP A 126 -7.34 -17.33 -9.12
C ASP A 126 -8.70 -16.96 -8.51
N LEU A 127 -9.34 -17.94 -7.88
CA LEU A 127 -10.65 -17.78 -7.24
C LEU A 127 -10.61 -16.81 -6.05
N SER A 128 -9.53 -16.83 -5.27
CA SER A 128 -9.37 -16.00 -4.07
C SER A 128 -9.11 -14.54 -4.43
N LEU A 129 -8.37 -14.25 -5.50
CA LEU A 129 -8.29 -12.88 -6.02
C LEU A 129 -9.66 -12.37 -6.48
N ARG A 130 -10.43 -13.17 -7.23
CA ARG A 130 -11.74 -12.76 -7.77
C ARG A 130 -12.77 -12.42 -6.70
N SER A 131 -12.74 -13.09 -5.56
CA SER A 131 -13.68 -12.82 -4.48
C SER A 131 -13.31 -11.59 -3.68
N LEU A 132 -12.02 -11.40 -3.41
CA LEU A 132 -11.49 -10.27 -2.65
C LEU A 132 -11.52 -8.96 -3.46
N ASP A 133 -11.22 -9.00 -4.76
CA ASP A 133 -11.15 -7.81 -5.66
C ASP A 133 -12.46 -7.00 -5.73
N LYS A 134 -13.57 -7.63 -5.34
CA LYS A 134 -14.89 -6.97 -5.24
C LYS A 134 -14.97 -5.97 -4.09
N TYR A 135 -14.14 -6.15 -3.08
CA TYR A 135 -14.17 -5.40 -1.82
C TYR A 135 -12.88 -4.61 -1.59
N PHE A 136 -11.75 -5.22 -1.94
CA PHE A 136 -10.42 -4.67 -1.74
C PHE A 136 -9.58 -4.91 -2.99
N PRO A 137 -8.78 -3.94 -3.44
CA PRO A 137 -7.84 -4.14 -4.53
C PRO A 137 -6.83 -5.22 -4.15
N VAL A 138 -6.62 -6.21 -5.00
CA VAL A 138 -5.75 -7.35 -4.72
C VAL A 138 -4.81 -7.69 -5.87
N TYR A 139 -3.60 -8.07 -5.53
CA TYR A 139 -2.58 -8.51 -6.46
C TYR A 139 -1.81 -9.68 -5.89
N ARG A 140 -1.52 -10.71 -6.69
CA ARG A 140 -0.64 -11.80 -6.26
C ARG A 140 0.79 -11.48 -6.67
N ARG A 141 1.69 -11.36 -5.69
CA ARG A 141 3.10 -11.03 -5.89
C ARG A 141 3.77 -12.14 -6.71
N THR A 142 4.66 -11.74 -7.61
CA THR A 142 5.22 -12.65 -8.61
C THR A 142 6.27 -13.61 -8.02
N ASP A 143 6.96 -13.20 -6.95
CA ASP A 143 8.12 -13.90 -6.39
C ASP A 143 7.74 -15.10 -5.51
N ASP A 144 6.78 -14.93 -4.61
CA ASP A 144 6.40 -15.91 -3.58
C ASP A 144 4.91 -16.25 -3.58
N GLY A 145 4.11 -15.58 -4.41
CA GLY A 145 2.69 -15.84 -4.53
C GLY A 145 1.85 -15.26 -3.40
N ALA A 146 2.39 -14.39 -2.54
CA ALA A 146 1.62 -13.70 -1.52
C ALA A 146 0.54 -12.81 -2.15
N ILE A 147 -0.65 -12.77 -1.56
CA ILE A 147 -1.73 -11.90 -1.99
C ILE A 147 -1.57 -10.56 -1.25
N LEU A 148 -1.29 -9.50 -2.00
CA LEU A 148 -1.14 -8.14 -1.52
C LEU A 148 -2.46 -7.39 -1.65
N SER A 149 -2.84 -6.65 -0.62
CA SER A 149 -3.99 -5.75 -0.64
C SER A 149 -3.73 -4.46 0.13
N SER A 150 -4.65 -3.52 0.01
CA SER A 150 -4.61 -2.25 0.71
C SER A 150 -5.99 -1.92 1.27
N ILE A 151 -6.05 -1.63 2.56
CA ILE A 151 -7.29 -1.36 3.30
C ILE A 151 -7.36 0.14 3.58
N ASP A 152 -8.30 0.84 2.94
CA ASP A 152 -8.57 2.24 3.21
C ASP A 152 -9.12 2.43 4.63
N CYS A 153 -8.30 3.07 5.47
CA CYS A 153 -8.59 3.40 6.87
C CYS A 153 -8.81 4.91 7.08
N ASN A 154 -9.24 5.64 6.05
CA ASN A 154 -9.46 7.09 5.97
C ASN A 154 -8.18 7.93 6.03
N ILE A 155 -7.37 7.78 7.08
CA ILE A 155 -6.15 8.59 7.29
C ILE A 155 -4.87 7.84 6.96
N LEU A 156 -4.98 6.57 6.55
CA LEU A 156 -3.91 5.72 6.04
C LEU A 156 -4.50 4.63 5.15
N ASN A 157 -3.72 4.15 4.19
CA ASN A 157 -4.02 2.90 3.48
C ASN A 157 -3.16 1.80 4.12
N LEU A 158 -3.78 0.87 4.83
CA LEU A 158 -3.06 -0.19 5.52
C LEU A 158 -2.77 -1.30 4.53
N GLY A 159 -1.50 -1.48 4.19
CA GLY A 159 -1.06 -2.63 3.42
C GLY A 159 -1.32 -3.92 4.19
N VAL A 160 -1.72 -4.98 3.49
CA VAL A 160 -1.77 -6.32 4.05
C VAL A 160 -1.21 -7.30 3.04
N GLU A 161 -0.51 -8.31 3.53
CA GLU A 161 -0.07 -9.47 2.78
C GLU A 161 -0.71 -10.73 3.34
N ILE A 162 -1.08 -11.64 2.46
CA ILE A 162 -1.83 -12.85 2.79
C ILE A 162 -1.16 -14.03 2.11
N TYR A 163 -0.72 -14.99 2.91
CA TYR A 163 -0.16 -16.26 2.46
C TYR A 163 -1.28 -17.31 2.44
N GLU A 164 -1.46 -17.94 1.28
CA GLU A 164 -2.45 -19.00 1.06
C GLU A 164 -1.74 -20.36 1.18
N GLU A 165 -2.13 -21.12 2.19
CA GLU A 165 -1.57 -22.43 2.52
C GLU A 165 -2.65 -23.51 2.41
N ASP A 166 -2.24 -24.78 2.30
CA ASP A 166 -3.16 -25.94 2.22
C ASP A 166 -4.13 -26.04 3.41
N TYR A 167 -3.79 -25.39 4.52
CA TYR A 167 -4.56 -25.42 5.77
C TYR A 167 -5.29 -24.11 6.10
N GLY A 168 -5.08 -23.04 5.34
CA GLY A 168 -5.78 -21.76 5.55
C GLY A 168 -5.00 -20.55 5.05
N PHE A 169 -5.42 -19.38 5.50
CA PHE A 169 -4.80 -18.09 5.14
C PHE A 169 -4.13 -17.47 6.36
N ILE A 170 -2.89 -17.02 6.17
CA ILE A 170 -2.12 -16.27 7.14
C ILE A 170 -2.07 -14.82 6.65
N LEU A 171 -2.52 -13.88 7.46
CA LEU A 171 -2.53 -12.46 7.12
C LEU A 171 -1.57 -11.71 8.03
N GLU A 172 -0.78 -10.82 7.45
CA GLU A 172 0.05 -9.84 8.13
C GLU A 172 -0.21 -8.44 7.58
N SER A 173 -0.25 -7.43 8.45
CA SER A 173 -0.39 -6.04 8.04
C SER A 173 0.96 -5.36 7.92
N ASP A 174 0.92 -4.23 7.23
CA ASP A 174 1.94 -3.20 7.31
C ASP A 174 2.19 -2.77 8.77
N VAL A 175 3.37 -2.23 9.02
CA VAL A 175 3.78 -1.80 10.36
C VAL A 175 2.80 -0.75 10.87
N LEU A 176 2.33 -0.90 12.11
CA LEU A 176 1.29 -0.03 12.66
C LEU A 176 1.83 1.27 13.25
N THR A 177 3.10 1.28 13.65
CA THR A 177 3.69 2.39 14.41
C THR A 177 5.14 2.54 14.01
N TYR A 178 5.54 3.70 13.52
CA TYR A 178 6.95 4.08 13.53
C TYR A 178 7.21 5.00 14.73
N PRO A 179 8.38 4.91 15.39
CA PRO A 179 8.71 5.75 16.56
C PRO A 179 8.52 7.25 16.34
N SER A 180 8.56 7.72 15.09
CA SER A 180 8.37 9.11 14.67
C SER A 180 6.90 9.59 14.68
N TRP A 181 5.92 8.73 14.94
CA TRP A 181 4.49 9.00 14.66
C TRP A 181 3.72 9.76 15.74
N GLY A 182 4.36 10.10 16.86
CA GLY A 182 3.77 10.95 17.90
C GLY A 182 2.67 10.31 18.76
N VAL A 183 2.08 9.18 18.36
CA VAL A 183 1.27 8.33 19.24
C VAL A 183 2.23 7.41 20.02
N PRO A 184 2.23 7.43 21.37
CA PRO A 184 3.03 6.50 22.14
C PRO A 184 2.67 5.06 21.73
N PRO A 185 3.64 4.19 21.41
CA PRO A 185 3.37 2.80 21.02
C PRO A 185 2.47 2.05 22.02
N SER A 186 2.54 2.41 23.31
CA SER A 186 1.70 1.85 24.36
C SER A 186 0.22 2.23 24.26
N GLU A 187 -0.12 3.45 23.84
CA GLU A 187 -1.51 3.89 23.69
C GLU A 187 -2.18 3.22 22.50
N LEU A 188 -1.47 3.17 21.37
CA LEU A 188 -1.91 2.47 20.17
C LEU A 188 -2.09 0.98 20.46
N ARG A 189 -1.10 0.35 21.10
CA ARG A 189 -1.18 -1.05 21.53
C ARG A 189 -2.39 -1.30 22.43
N ARG A 190 -2.65 -0.43 23.42
CA ARG A 190 -3.81 -0.58 24.31
C ARG A 190 -5.12 -0.49 23.53
N SER A 191 -5.29 0.55 22.71
CA SER A 191 -6.49 0.79 21.92
C SER A 191 -6.79 -0.38 20.97
N LEU A 192 -5.77 -0.87 20.27
CA LEU A 192 -5.89 -2.03 19.40
C LEU A 192 -6.19 -3.30 20.19
N SER A 193 -5.48 -3.57 21.30
CA SER A 193 -5.67 -4.77 22.13
C SER A 193 -7.11 -4.89 22.64
N GLU A 194 -7.71 -3.77 23.07
CA GLU A 194 -9.11 -3.74 23.52
C GLU A 194 -10.07 -4.10 22.38
N LYS A 195 -9.87 -3.52 21.19
CA LYS A 195 -10.76 -3.66 20.02
C LYS A 195 -10.64 -5.00 19.29
N ILE A 196 -9.50 -5.69 19.41
CA ILE A 196 -9.30 -7.00 18.76
C ILE A 196 -9.58 -8.18 19.69
N SER A 197 -9.80 -7.95 20.98
CA SER A 197 -9.87 -9.00 22.01
C SER A 197 -10.95 -10.08 21.78
N ASP A 198 -12.03 -9.75 21.09
CA ASP A 198 -13.13 -10.65 20.73
C ASP A 198 -13.09 -11.07 19.24
N THR A 199 -11.97 -10.85 18.57
CA THR A 199 -11.78 -11.11 17.14
C THR A 199 -10.73 -12.20 16.89
N ARG A 200 -10.50 -12.53 15.62
CA ARG A 200 -9.40 -13.42 15.19
C ARG A 200 -8.06 -12.71 15.01
N LEU A 201 -8.06 -11.38 15.12
CA LEU A 201 -6.87 -10.56 14.96
C LEU A 201 -5.97 -10.67 16.20
N ARG A 202 -4.67 -10.59 15.95
CA ARG A 202 -3.62 -10.55 16.95
C ARG A 202 -2.80 -9.28 16.75
N LEU A 203 -2.27 -8.76 17.84
CA LEU A 203 -1.11 -7.87 17.79
C LEU A 203 0.13 -8.74 17.88
N ASP A 204 0.96 -8.64 16.85
CA ASP A 204 2.12 -9.50 16.67
C ASP A 204 3.35 -8.68 16.33
N LEU A 205 4.50 -9.35 16.24
CA LEU A 205 5.70 -8.79 15.65
C LEU A 205 5.99 -9.49 14.33
N ASN A 206 6.38 -8.73 13.31
CA ASN A 206 6.94 -9.29 12.08
C ASN A 206 8.39 -9.80 12.32
N GLU A 207 9.04 -10.29 11.27
CA GLU A 207 10.42 -10.82 11.34
C GLU A 207 11.45 -9.78 11.82
N ASP A 208 11.21 -8.50 11.55
CA ASP A 208 12.06 -7.38 11.95
C ASP A 208 11.76 -6.86 13.38
N GLY A 209 10.75 -7.42 14.04
CA GLY A 209 10.35 -7.03 15.40
C GLY A 209 9.41 -5.83 15.46
N ASP A 210 8.81 -5.44 14.34
CA ASP A 210 7.85 -4.34 14.24
C ASP A 210 6.41 -4.78 14.56
N LEU A 211 5.65 -3.88 15.19
CA LEU A 211 4.27 -4.16 15.58
C LEU A 211 3.34 -4.19 14.37
N ILE A 212 2.69 -5.33 14.16
CA ILE A 212 1.72 -5.57 13.07
C ILE A 212 0.39 -6.11 13.61
N LEU A 213 -0.64 -6.09 12.76
CA LEU A 213 -1.82 -6.94 12.93
C LEU A 213 -1.58 -8.25 12.18
N SER A 214 -1.78 -9.39 12.85
CA SER A 214 -1.74 -10.70 12.21
C SER A 214 -3.04 -11.47 12.43
N SER A 215 -3.33 -12.44 11.56
CA SER A 215 -4.46 -13.36 11.74
C SER A 215 -4.21 -14.67 11.03
N TYR A 216 -4.80 -15.75 11.55
CA TYR A 216 -4.93 -17.01 10.86
C TYR A 216 -6.41 -17.34 10.70
N VAL A 217 -6.82 -17.73 9.49
CA VAL A 217 -8.21 -18.10 9.19
C VAL A 217 -8.25 -19.35 8.32
N ALA A 218 -9.26 -20.20 8.52
CA ALA A 218 -9.34 -21.49 7.86
C ALA A 218 -9.87 -21.43 6.42
N ASP A 219 -10.58 -20.35 6.07
CA ASP A 219 -11.25 -20.22 4.78
C ASP A 219 -11.40 -18.75 4.35
N GLU A 220 -11.70 -18.55 3.08
CA GLU A 220 -11.78 -17.24 2.43
C GLU A 220 -12.92 -16.36 3.00
N ARG A 221 -14.02 -16.97 3.47
CA ARG A 221 -15.11 -16.22 4.08
C ARG A 221 -14.65 -15.57 5.39
N GLN A 222 -13.90 -16.31 6.20
CA GLN A 222 -13.30 -15.77 7.42
C GLN A 222 -12.24 -14.71 7.12
N LEU A 223 -11.46 -14.87 6.04
CA LEU A 223 -10.50 -13.86 5.58
C LEU A 223 -11.20 -12.53 5.28
N LEU A 224 -12.29 -12.56 4.50
CA LEU A 224 -13.06 -11.37 4.18
C LEU A 224 -13.66 -10.69 5.42
N GLU A 225 -14.15 -11.48 6.39
CA GLU A 225 -14.62 -10.96 7.67
C GLU A 225 -13.50 -10.23 8.44
N VAL A 226 -12.31 -10.82 8.47
CA VAL A 226 -11.13 -10.25 9.12
C VAL A 226 -10.71 -8.95 8.44
N LEU A 227 -10.64 -8.89 7.11
CA LEU A 227 -10.28 -7.67 6.36
C LEU A 227 -11.25 -6.52 6.65
N HIS A 228 -12.56 -6.77 6.63
CA HIS A 228 -13.55 -5.77 7.02
C HIS A 228 -13.43 -5.36 8.49
N ARG A 229 -13.08 -6.30 9.37
CA ARG A 229 -12.84 -6.00 10.79
C ARG A 229 -11.63 -5.07 10.97
N ILE A 230 -10.52 -5.34 10.27
CA ILE A 230 -9.33 -4.48 10.26
C ILE A 230 -9.74 -3.07 9.83
N GLN A 231 -10.44 -2.94 8.70
CA GLN A 231 -10.89 -1.64 8.20
C GLN A 231 -11.69 -0.86 9.25
N LYS A 232 -12.66 -1.52 9.88
CA LYS A 232 -13.50 -0.89 10.92
C LYS A 232 -12.66 -0.44 12.12
N ILE A 233 -11.83 -1.33 12.65
CA ILE A 233 -11.00 -1.04 13.83
C ILE A 233 -10.02 0.10 13.53
N CYS A 234 -9.34 0.04 12.40
CA CYS A 234 -8.36 1.07 12.03
C CYS A 234 -9.02 2.44 11.86
N ARG A 235 -10.22 2.53 11.26
CA ARG A 235 -10.97 3.79 11.18
C ARG A 235 -11.39 4.36 12.54
N GLU A 236 -11.56 3.51 13.55
CA GLU A 236 -11.87 3.94 14.92
C GLU A 236 -10.62 4.33 15.73
N VAL A 237 -9.48 3.68 15.48
CA VAL A 237 -8.22 3.92 16.19
C VAL A 237 -7.46 5.09 15.59
N TYR A 238 -7.30 5.10 14.28
CA TYR A 238 -6.64 6.14 13.52
C TYR A 238 -7.69 7.20 13.15
N THR A 239 -8.15 7.94 14.16
CA THR A 239 -8.95 9.14 13.92
C THR A 239 -8.02 10.35 13.78
N PRO A 240 -8.33 11.31 12.89
CA PRO A 240 -7.60 12.57 12.87
C PRO A 240 -7.64 13.19 14.27
N TRP A 241 -6.49 13.57 14.80
CA TRP A 241 -6.46 14.50 15.93
C TRP A 241 -7.14 15.79 15.44
N LEU A 242 -8.40 15.99 15.82
CA LEU A 242 -9.20 17.18 15.50
C LEU A 242 -8.54 18.44 16.06
#